data_AF-A0A662PRD2-F1
#
_entry.id   AF-A0A662PRD2-F1
#
_cell.length_a   1.000
_cell.length_b   1.000
_cell.length_c   1.000
_cell.angle_alpha   90.00
_cell.angle_beta   90.00
_cell.angle_gamma   90.00
#
_symmetry.space_group_name_H-M   'P 1'
#
loop_
_entity.id
_entity.type
_entity.pdbx_description
1 polymer ?
#
loop_
_entity_poly.entity_id
_entity_poly.type
_entity_poly.pdbx_seq_one_letter_code
_entity_poly.pdbx_strand_id
1 'polypeptide(L)'
;MSVYDFEALEKKREEFLSRIKDLASYGQFDEERWEKLKKFVYNPMPLNVDVVIDDCTLREGLQMAGLLTPRPEEYLKIALMLRDIGVERLEVMIYAKSDKEAVKLMKDHGLGDMLAAWCRANRKDLDQAIQMDFKQVGISHPVSYIHSSKWPNLKLKDFVERVVDAVTYAVEHGLRVFVHGEDSTRADWEFEKLFINAVAEAGAEVYRICDTVGCGLSDPLASLPNGIPAKVRHIRRETKIPYIEIHAHDDLGNAVENTMATIRAASGLYDKVYVSTTFLGLGDRAGNAETEKIIMNCYLHYNVRKWNLKPLRELAVYIASSLGYHLPVNKAIVGDSVFAHES
;
A
#
# COMPACT_ATOMS: atom_id res chain seq x y z
N MET A 1 -52.09 15.91 9.94
CA MET A 1 -51.80 14.46 9.91
C MET A 1 -50.29 14.31 9.82
N SER A 2 -49.67 13.53 10.72
CA SER A 2 -48.22 13.32 10.72
C SER A 2 -47.79 12.80 9.35
N VAL A 3 -46.84 13.48 8.71
CA VAL A 3 -46.23 13.09 7.42
C VAL A 3 -45.38 11.82 7.56
N TYR A 4 -45.18 11.36 8.80
CA TYR A 4 -44.33 10.21 9.15
C TYR A 4 -45.14 9.14 9.88
N ASP A 5 -45.09 7.92 9.35
CA ASP A 5 -45.62 6.69 9.94
C ASP A 5 -44.57 6.10 10.89
N PHE A 6 -44.62 6.53 12.16
CA PHE A 6 -43.71 6.06 13.19
C PHE A 6 -43.96 4.60 13.62
N GLU A 7 -45.18 4.08 13.43
CA GLU A 7 -45.49 2.68 13.76
C GLU A 7 -44.75 1.73 12.81
N ALA A 8 -44.75 2.04 11.52
CA ALA A 8 -43.98 1.28 10.54
C ALA A 8 -42.45 1.36 10.80
N LEU A 9 -41.95 2.53 11.19
CA LEU A 9 -40.53 2.71 11.54
C LEU A 9 -40.14 1.93 12.80
N GLU A 10 -40.99 1.93 13.84
CA GLU A 10 -40.73 1.18 15.07
C GLU A 10 -40.74 -0.32 14.82
N LYS A 11 -41.71 -0.83 14.04
CA LYS A 11 -41.73 -2.24 13.64
C LYS A 11 -40.45 -2.64 12.89
N LYS A 12 -40.00 -1.83 11.93
CA LYS A 12 -38.75 -2.07 11.19
C LYS A 12 -37.53 -2.06 12.12
N ARG A 13 -37.53 -1.17 13.11
CA ARG A 13 -36.48 -1.09 14.13
C ARG A 13 -36.46 -2.34 15.01
N GLU A 14 -37.60 -2.81 15.49
CA GLU A 14 -37.72 -4.02 16.31
C GLU A 14 -37.20 -5.26 15.56
N GLU A 15 -37.61 -5.45 14.31
CA GLU A 15 -37.12 -6.55 13.45
C GLU A 15 -35.61 -6.49 13.25
N PHE A 16 -35.07 -5.29 13.00
CA PHE A 16 -33.64 -5.07 12.85
C PHE A 16 -32.86 -5.41 14.15
N LEU A 17 -33.35 -4.94 15.30
CA LEU A 17 -32.73 -5.20 16.60
C LEU A 17 -32.79 -6.66 17.00
N SER A 18 -33.89 -7.38 16.72
CA SER A 18 -33.99 -8.82 16.97
C SER A 18 -32.90 -9.56 16.21
N ARG A 19 -32.74 -9.25 14.91
CA ARG A 19 -31.72 -9.89 14.08
C ARG A 19 -30.29 -9.59 14.53
N ILE A 20 -30.01 -8.37 15.02
CA ILE A 20 -28.70 -8.07 15.63
C ILE A 20 -28.48 -8.93 16.87
N LYS A 21 -29.46 -9.02 17.78
CA LYS A 21 -29.32 -9.80 19.02
C LYS A 21 -29.10 -11.29 18.73
N ASP A 22 -29.74 -11.84 17.71
CA ASP A 22 -29.57 -13.24 17.32
C ASP A 22 -28.17 -13.55 16.77
N LEU A 23 -27.57 -12.57 16.07
CA LEU A 23 -26.25 -12.72 15.45
C LEU A 23 -25.10 -12.25 16.34
N ALA A 24 -25.36 -11.34 17.29
CA ALA A 24 -24.36 -10.87 18.22
C ALA A 24 -23.91 -12.01 19.14
N SER A 25 -22.59 -12.19 19.27
CA SER A 25 -22.04 -13.06 20.29
C SER A 25 -21.91 -12.30 21.60
N TYR A 26 -22.53 -12.80 22.66
CA TYR A 26 -22.36 -12.30 24.04
C TYR A 26 -21.37 -13.17 24.85
N GLY A 27 -20.49 -13.92 24.17
CA GLY A 27 -19.53 -14.84 24.78
C GLY A 27 -18.24 -14.97 23.98
N GLN A 28 -17.87 -16.19 23.59
CA GLN A 28 -16.70 -16.41 22.71
C GLN A 28 -16.96 -15.90 21.29
N PHE A 29 -15.93 -15.40 20.64
CA PHE A 29 -16.01 -14.97 19.24
C PHE A 29 -16.38 -16.14 18.31
N ASP A 30 -17.42 -15.94 17.51
CA ASP A 30 -17.89 -16.89 16.48
C ASP A 30 -17.77 -16.20 15.12
N GLU A 31 -16.87 -16.71 14.27
CA GLU A 31 -16.57 -16.10 12.98
C GLU A 31 -17.75 -16.15 12.01
N GLU A 32 -18.51 -17.24 11.98
CA GLU A 32 -19.63 -17.38 11.03
C GLU A 32 -20.76 -16.41 11.38
N ARG A 33 -21.09 -16.28 12.68
CA ARG A 33 -22.07 -15.31 13.17
C ARG A 33 -21.60 -13.89 12.92
N TRP A 34 -20.33 -13.59 13.19
CA TRP A 34 -19.74 -12.29 12.91
C TRP A 34 -19.86 -11.92 11.43
N GLU A 35 -19.58 -12.83 10.50
CA GLU A 35 -19.70 -12.56 9.07
C GLU A 35 -21.14 -12.27 8.63
N LYS A 36 -22.12 -13.00 9.20
CA LYS A 36 -23.54 -12.73 8.96
C LYS A 36 -23.95 -11.37 9.51
N LEU A 37 -23.52 -11.02 10.72
CA LEU A 37 -23.78 -9.72 11.35
C LEU A 37 -23.15 -8.59 10.54
N LYS A 38 -21.87 -8.74 10.17
CA LYS A 38 -21.11 -7.76 9.41
C LYS A 38 -21.80 -7.44 8.09
N LYS A 39 -22.17 -8.45 7.31
CA LYS A 39 -22.89 -8.25 6.04
C LYS A 39 -24.24 -7.57 6.23
N PHE A 40 -24.94 -7.90 7.31
CA PHE A 40 -26.24 -7.30 7.62
C PHE A 40 -26.13 -5.82 8.02
N VAL A 41 -25.12 -5.46 8.81
CA VAL A 41 -24.97 -4.10 9.38
C VAL A 41 -24.18 -3.16 8.47
N TYR A 42 -23.11 -3.64 7.84
CA TYR A 42 -22.18 -2.79 7.07
C TYR A 42 -22.46 -2.74 5.56
N ASN A 43 -23.34 -3.61 5.04
CA ASN A 43 -23.76 -3.64 3.64
C ASN A 43 -22.61 -3.46 2.62
N PRO A 44 -21.69 -4.44 2.53
CA PRO A 44 -20.48 -4.30 1.72
C PRO A 44 -20.80 -4.10 0.24
N MET A 45 -20.03 -3.24 -0.41
CA MET A 45 -20.11 -2.96 -1.84
C MET A 45 -19.29 -3.97 -2.66
N PRO A 46 -19.65 -4.25 -3.92
CA PRO A 46 -18.81 -5.05 -4.79
C PRO A 46 -17.49 -4.32 -5.10
N LEU A 47 -16.42 -5.09 -5.25
CA LEU A 47 -15.11 -4.61 -5.69
C LEU A 47 -14.59 -5.52 -6.81
N ASN A 48 -14.48 -4.96 -8.01
CA ASN A 48 -14.12 -5.71 -9.23
C ASN A 48 -12.66 -5.44 -9.60
N VAL A 49 -11.77 -5.67 -8.65
CA VAL A 49 -10.30 -5.61 -8.81
C VAL A 49 -9.66 -6.40 -7.67
N ASP A 50 -8.59 -7.14 -7.96
CA ASP A 50 -7.78 -7.79 -6.93
C ASP A 50 -6.80 -6.77 -6.33
N VAL A 51 -6.93 -6.50 -5.03
CA VAL A 51 -6.09 -5.54 -4.30
C VAL A 51 -4.85 -6.24 -3.79
N VAL A 52 -3.68 -5.90 -4.29
CA VAL A 52 -2.40 -6.50 -3.90
C VAL A 52 -1.71 -5.58 -2.89
N ILE A 53 -1.48 -6.05 -1.67
CA ILE A 53 -0.72 -5.28 -0.68
C ILE A 53 0.76 -5.43 -0.99
N ASP A 54 1.42 -4.30 -1.20
CA ASP A 54 2.87 -4.19 -1.12
C ASP A 54 3.23 -3.52 0.20
N ASP A 55 3.70 -4.31 1.17
CA ASP A 55 4.10 -3.76 2.46
C ASP A 55 5.56 -3.29 2.38
N CYS A 56 5.77 -2.02 2.67
CA CYS A 56 7.06 -1.35 2.65
C CYS A 56 7.59 -1.12 4.08
N THR A 57 7.08 -1.78 5.12
CA THR A 57 7.50 -1.53 6.52
C THR A 57 9.01 -1.70 6.69
N LEU A 58 9.58 -2.73 6.04
CA LEU A 58 11.01 -3.07 6.11
C LEU A 58 11.89 -2.28 5.13
N ARG A 59 11.32 -1.27 4.47
CA ARG A 59 12.02 -0.33 3.59
C ARG A 59 11.69 1.12 3.96
N GLU A 60 10.45 1.53 3.76
CA GLU A 60 9.93 2.87 4.07
C GLU A 60 9.87 3.11 5.55
N GLY A 61 9.29 2.16 6.28
CA GLY A 61 9.02 2.31 7.70
C GLY A 61 10.29 2.61 8.48
N LEU A 62 11.42 2.04 8.05
CA LEU A 62 12.74 2.20 8.66
C LEU A 62 13.41 3.55 8.36
N GLN A 63 12.86 4.35 7.46
CA GLN A 63 13.36 5.71 7.19
C GLN A 63 12.78 6.75 8.17
N MET A 64 11.76 6.37 8.95
CA MET A 64 11.18 7.24 9.97
C MET A 64 12.24 7.66 11.00
N ALA A 65 12.40 8.96 11.17
CA ALA A 65 13.34 9.52 12.13
C ALA A 65 12.96 9.15 13.57
N GLY A 66 13.96 8.77 14.36
CA GLY A 66 13.78 8.44 15.79
C GLY A 66 13.48 6.97 16.09
N LEU A 67 13.34 6.11 15.07
CA LEU A 67 13.24 4.66 15.27
C LEU A 67 14.61 4.03 15.52
N LEU A 68 14.59 2.93 16.27
CA LEU A 68 15.73 2.03 16.40
C LEU A 68 15.91 1.21 15.12
N THR A 69 17.17 0.91 14.77
CA THR A 69 17.46 -0.02 13.68
C THR A 69 17.24 -1.46 14.19
N PRO A 70 16.32 -2.22 13.60
CA PRO A 70 16.09 -3.59 14.01
C PRO A 70 17.27 -4.50 13.65
N ARG A 71 17.44 -5.58 14.41
CA ARG A 71 18.40 -6.66 14.11
C ARG A 71 17.86 -7.56 13.00
N PRO A 72 18.71 -8.24 12.22
CA PRO A 72 18.26 -9.12 11.13
C PRO A 72 17.18 -10.15 11.53
N GLU A 73 17.20 -10.65 12.76
CA GLU A 73 16.19 -11.57 13.27
C GLU A 73 14.83 -10.90 13.54
N GLU A 74 14.84 -9.62 13.90
CA GLU A 74 13.62 -8.80 14.08
C GLU A 74 13.00 -8.47 12.73
N TYR A 75 13.81 -8.16 11.72
CA TYR A 75 13.36 -8.07 10.33
C TYR A 75 12.65 -9.35 9.89
N LEU A 76 13.29 -10.51 10.10
CA LEU A 76 12.72 -11.80 9.74
C LEU A 76 11.37 -12.03 10.44
N LYS A 77 11.29 -11.76 11.75
CA LYS A 77 10.05 -11.97 12.51
C LYS A 77 8.91 -11.08 12.01
N ILE A 78 9.17 -9.80 11.72
CA ILE A 78 8.21 -8.89 11.08
C ILE A 78 7.76 -9.45 9.72
N ALA A 79 8.72 -9.86 8.88
CA ALA A 79 8.44 -10.40 7.54
C ALA A 79 7.57 -11.67 7.58
N LEU A 80 7.85 -12.58 8.52
CA LEU A 80 7.06 -13.80 8.71
C LEU A 80 5.63 -13.48 9.15
N MET A 81 5.44 -12.50 10.04
CA MET A 81 4.11 -12.09 10.48
C MET A 81 3.32 -11.40 9.36
N LEU A 82 3.98 -10.59 8.52
CA LEU A 82 3.37 -10.00 7.32
C LEU A 82 2.96 -11.08 6.29
N ARG A 83 3.80 -12.10 6.10
CA ARG A 83 3.42 -13.30 5.32
C ARG A 83 2.20 -14.00 5.93
N ASP A 84 2.18 -14.20 7.25
CA ASP A 84 1.10 -14.91 7.94
C ASP A 84 -0.23 -14.11 7.93
N ILE A 85 -0.18 -12.78 7.80
CA ILE A 85 -1.32 -11.92 7.48
C ILE A 85 -1.78 -12.11 6.02
N GLY A 86 -0.87 -12.49 5.12
CA GLY A 86 -1.15 -12.73 3.71
C GLY A 86 -0.85 -11.54 2.81
N VAL A 87 0.07 -10.65 3.21
CA VAL A 87 0.60 -9.61 2.31
C VAL A 87 1.26 -10.28 1.10
N GLU A 88 1.10 -9.70 -0.09
CA GLU A 88 1.51 -10.33 -1.34
C GLU A 88 2.90 -9.91 -1.83
N ARG A 89 3.36 -8.71 -1.50
CA ARG A 89 4.73 -8.23 -1.78
C ARG A 89 5.32 -7.53 -0.57
N LEU A 90 6.61 -7.74 -0.35
CA LEU A 90 7.36 -7.15 0.76
C LEU A 90 8.59 -6.43 0.21
N GLU A 91 8.60 -5.11 0.30
CA GLU A 91 9.74 -4.30 -0.12
C GLU A 91 10.82 -4.23 0.96
N VAL A 92 12.07 -4.40 0.53
CA VAL A 92 13.25 -4.38 1.39
C VAL A 92 14.37 -3.54 0.80
N MET A 93 15.19 -2.98 1.69
CA MET A 93 16.47 -2.37 1.31
C MET A 93 17.52 -3.47 1.08
N ILE A 94 18.54 -3.16 0.30
CA ILE A 94 19.65 -4.08 0.03
C ILE A 94 21.02 -3.44 0.28
N TYR A 95 21.12 -2.25 0.88
CA TYR A 95 22.39 -1.51 0.86
C TYR A 95 23.28 -1.81 2.06
N ALA A 96 22.73 -1.78 3.27
CA ALA A 96 23.49 -1.99 4.48
C ALA A 96 23.83 -3.48 4.67
N LYS A 97 24.85 -3.77 5.50
CA LYS A 97 25.21 -5.16 5.83
C LYS A 97 24.05 -5.88 6.52
N SER A 98 23.40 -5.20 7.46
CA SER A 98 22.20 -5.70 8.17
C SER A 98 21.05 -6.01 7.22
N ASP A 99 20.82 -5.14 6.22
CA ASP A 99 19.79 -5.37 5.20
C ASP A 99 20.04 -6.68 4.45
N LYS A 100 21.29 -6.90 4.01
CA LYS A 100 21.66 -8.12 3.27
C LYS A 100 21.56 -9.38 4.13
N GLU A 101 21.97 -9.30 5.39
CA GLU A 101 21.84 -10.40 6.36
C GLU A 101 20.35 -10.72 6.61
N ALA A 102 19.50 -9.70 6.78
CA ALA A 102 18.06 -9.85 6.95
C ALA A 102 17.39 -10.48 5.72
N VAL A 103 17.70 -9.98 4.51
CA VAL A 103 17.18 -10.54 3.25
C VAL A 103 17.58 -12.00 3.10
N LYS A 104 18.84 -12.36 3.41
CA LYS A 104 19.28 -13.75 3.38
C LYS A 104 18.44 -14.61 4.34
N LEU A 105 18.27 -14.18 5.59
CA LEU A 105 17.44 -14.89 6.56
C LEU A 105 15.99 -15.08 6.06
N MET A 106 15.39 -14.04 5.48
CA MET A 106 14.04 -14.13 4.91
C MET A 106 13.96 -15.16 3.78
N LYS A 107 14.95 -15.22 2.89
CA LYS A 107 15.02 -16.20 1.81
C LYS A 107 15.21 -17.62 2.32
N ASP A 108 16.07 -17.81 3.32
CA ASP A 108 16.27 -19.10 3.98
C ASP A 108 14.98 -19.62 4.65
N HIS A 109 14.01 -18.73 4.95
CA HIS A 109 12.69 -19.06 5.50
C HIS A 109 11.55 -19.04 4.46
N GLY A 110 11.88 -19.10 3.16
CA GLY A 110 10.91 -19.28 2.08
C GLY A 110 10.16 -18.01 1.67
N LEU A 111 10.65 -16.82 2.00
CA LEU A 111 10.02 -15.55 1.60
C LEU A 111 10.48 -15.04 0.22
N GLY A 112 11.40 -15.74 -0.45
CA GLY A 112 12.12 -15.23 -1.63
C GLY A 112 11.24 -14.65 -2.74
N ASP A 113 10.12 -15.30 -3.08
CA ASP A 113 9.21 -14.84 -4.15
C ASP A 113 8.39 -13.60 -3.76
N MET A 114 8.16 -13.39 -2.46
CA MET A 114 7.44 -12.24 -1.90
C MET A 114 8.31 -10.98 -1.85
N LEU A 115 9.64 -11.14 -1.78
CA LEU A 115 10.55 -10.01 -1.61
C LEU A 115 10.74 -9.22 -2.91
N ALA A 116 10.70 -7.89 -2.78
CA ALA A 116 11.08 -6.96 -3.82
C ALA A 116 12.21 -6.04 -3.34
N ALA A 117 13.27 -5.94 -4.14
CA ALA A 117 14.37 -5.02 -3.82
C ALA A 117 14.05 -3.62 -4.36
N TRP A 118 14.25 -2.60 -3.52
CA TRP A 118 14.23 -1.21 -3.97
C TRP A 118 15.58 -0.81 -4.57
N CYS A 119 15.56 -0.33 -5.80
CA CYS A 119 16.74 0.05 -6.57
C CYS A 119 16.60 1.48 -7.11
N ARG A 120 17.71 2.23 -7.12
CA ARG A 120 17.79 3.43 -7.95
C ARG A 120 17.96 3.00 -9.42
N ALA A 121 17.67 3.88 -10.36
CA ALA A 121 17.95 3.64 -11.79
C ALA A 121 19.46 3.65 -12.10
N ASN A 122 20.18 2.61 -11.68
CA ASN A 122 21.59 2.39 -12.00
C ASN A 122 21.92 0.89 -11.99
N ARG A 123 22.96 0.50 -12.76
CA ARG A 123 23.37 -0.91 -12.88
C ARG A 123 23.86 -1.52 -11.57
N LYS A 124 24.56 -0.76 -10.73
CA LYS A 124 25.14 -1.27 -9.47
C LYS A 124 24.07 -1.83 -8.52
N ASP A 125 22.95 -1.14 -8.37
CA ASP A 125 21.85 -1.60 -7.51
C ASP A 125 21.17 -2.85 -8.10
N LEU A 126 20.97 -2.87 -9.43
CA LEU A 126 20.37 -4.02 -10.13
C LEU A 126 21.27 -5.26 -10.11
N ASP A 127 22.57 -5.11 -10.37
CA ASP A 127 23.55 -6.19 -10.27
C ASP A 127 23.53 -6.81 -8.87
N GLN A 128 23.36 -5.97 -7.85
CA GLN A 128 23.25 -6.45 -6.49
C GLN A 128 21.94 -7.21 -6.24
N ALA A 129 20.80 -6.72 -6.73
CA ALA A 129 19.53 -7.44 -6.63
C ALA A 129 19.59 -8.81 -7.35
N ILE A 130 20.24 -8.87 -8.52
CA ILE A 130 20.47 -10.11 -9.28
C ILE A 130 21.37 -11.07 -8.49
N GLN A 131 22.50 -10.60 -7.96
CA GLN A 131 23.42 -11.41 -7.15
C GLN A 131 22.75 -11.98 -5.89
N MET A 132 21.80 -11.23 -5.33
CA MET A 132 21.02 -11.67 -4.18
C MET A 132 19.84 -12.56 -4.57
N ASP A 133 19.63 -12.88 -5.86
CA ASP A 133 18.55 -13.73 -6.41
C ASP A 133 17.13 -13.19 -6.13
N PHE A 134 16.92 -11.88 -6.30
CA PHE A 134 15.56 -11.33 -6.30
C PHE A 134 14.81 -11.72 -7.58
N LYS A 135 13.48 -11.82 -7.51
CA LYS A 135 12.62 -12.02 -8.68
C LYS A 135 11.89 -10.75 -9.10
N GLN A 136 11.84 -9.76 -8.21
CA GLN A 136 11.10 -8.52 -8.40
C GLN A 136 11.95 -7.34 -7.92
N VAL A 137 11.92 -6.24 -8.68
CA VAL A 137 12.62 -4.99 -8.32
C VAL A 137 11.75 -3.77 -8.56
N GLY A 138 11.84 -2.82 -7.64
CA GLY A 138 11.26 -1.49 -7.73
C GLY A 138 12.33 -0.51 -8.19
N ILE A 139 12.16 0.11 -9.35
CA ILE A 139 13.11 1.12 -9.86
C ILE A 139 12.53 2.51 -9.61
N SER A 140 13.19 3.28 -8.74
CA SER A 140 12.71 4.61 -8.36
C SER A 140 13.37 5.72 -9.15
N HIS A 141 12.53 6.66 -9.63
CA HIS A 141 12.98 7.89 -10.25
C HIS A 141 11.96 9.01 -10.05
N PRO A 142 12.36 10.27 -9.75
CA PRO A 142 11.44 11.39 -9.77
C PRO A 142 10.80 11.55 -11.15
N VAL A 143 9.61 12.15 -11.23
CA VAL A 143 8.92 12.49 -12.49
C VAL A 143 8.41 13.94 -12.51
N SER A 144 8.56 14.69 -11.42
CA SER A 144 8.23 16.13 -11.38
C SER A 144 9.40 17.02 -11.78
N TYR A 145 9.11 18.15 -12.43
CA TYR A 145 10.13 19.15 -12.78
C TYR A 145 10.76 19.82 -11.55
N ILE A 146 10.10 19.76 -10.39
CA ILE A 146 10.65 20.27 -9.12
C ILE A 146 11.97 19.55 -8.81
N HIS A 147 12.05 18.24 -9.07
CA HIS A 147 13.25 17.45 -8.85
C HIS A 147 14.37 17.74 -9.85
N SER A 148 14.05 18.24 -11.05
CA SER A 148 15.05 18.66 -12.04
C SER A 148 15.95 19.80 -11.53
N SER A 149 15.52 20.53 -10.48
CA SER A 149 16.37 21.52 -9.79
C SER A 149 17.66 20.91 -9.21
N LYS A 150 17.67 19.61 -8.90
CA LYS A 150 18.86 18.88 -8.43
C LYS A 150 19.88 18.61 -9.56
N TRP A 151 19.42 18.61 -10.82
CA TRP A 151 20.23 18.30 -12.00
C TRP A 151 19.91 19.26 -13.17
N PRO A 152 20.19 20.56 -13.04
CA PRO A 152 19.72 21.58 -14.00
C PRO A 152 20.26 21.42 -15.43
N ASN A 153 21.35 20.65 -15.60
CA ASN A 153 22.00 20.43 -16.89
C ASN A 153 21.57 19.12 -17.58
N LEU A 154 20.79 18.26 -16.91
CA LEU A 154 20.36 16.98 -17.45
C LEU A 154 19.11 17.18 -18.31
N LYS A 155 19.11 16.65 -19.55
CA LYS A 155 17.94 16.75 -20.42
C LYS A 155 16.92 15.67 -20.06
N LEU A 156 15.64 15.96 -20.27
CA LEU A 156 14.54 14.99 -20.05
C LEU A 156 14.73 13.69 -20.83
N LYS A 157 15.32 13.77 -22.03
CA LYS A 157 15.63 12.58 -22.84
C LYS A 157 16.62 11.66 -22.12
N ASP A 158 17.76 12.19 -21.68
CA ASP A 158 18.82 11.43 -21.00
C ASP A 158 18.30 10.76 -19.72
N PHE A 159 17.36 11.43 -19.05
CA PHE A 159 16.68 10.92 -17.87
C PHE A 159 15.77 9.72 -18.17
N VAL A 160 14.93 9.83 -19.19
CA VAL A 160 14.04 8.75 -19.62
C VAL A 160 14.88 7.56 -20.09
N GLU A 161 15.90 7.80 -20.93
CA GLU A 161 16.79 6.75 -21.44
C GLU A 161 17.49 6.00 -20.29
N ARG A 162 17.96 6.71 -19.26
CA ARG A 162 18.57 6.08 -18.09
C ARG A 162 17.62 5.12 -17.36
N VAL A 163 16.35 5.47 -17.19
CA VAL A 163 15.38 4.59 -16.52
C VAL A 163 14.98 3.44 -17.43
N VAL A 164 14.75 3.71 -18.72
CA VAL A 164 14.45 2.69 -19.73
C VAL A 164 15.57 1.65 -19.81
N ASP A 165 16.84 2.07 -19.82
CA ASP A 165 17.99 1.18 -19.79
C ASP A 165 18.02 0.31 -18.54
N ALA A 166 17.68 0.88 -17.38
CA ALA A 166 17.63 0.16 -16.11
C ALA A 166 16.49 -0.89 -16.09
N VAL A 167 15.29 -0.52 -16.56
CA VAL A 167 14.15 -1.43 -16.70
C VAL A 167 14.48 -2.55 -17.68
N THR A 168 14.99 -2.22 -18.87
CA THR A 168 15.36 -3.18 -19.91
C THR A 168 16.38 -4.18 -19.37
N TYR A 169 17.43 -3.69 -18.70
CA TYR A 169 18.45 -4.54 -18.10
C TYR A 169 17.87 -5.50 -17.06
N ALA A 170 16.98 -5.01 -16.17
CA ALA A 170 16.35 -5.86 -15.16
C ALA A 170 15.47 -6.95 -15.81
N VAL A 171 14.69 -6.60 -16.83
CA VAL A 171 13.82 -7.54 -17.58
C VAL A 171 14.65 -8.59 -18.32
N GLU A 172 15.75 -8.20 -18.98
CA GLU A 172 16.67 -9.12 -19.66
C GLU A 172 17.30 -10.15 -18.70
N HIS A 173 17.40 -9.81 -17.41
CA HIS A 173 17.88 -10.71 -16.35
C HIS A 173 16.75 -11.48 -15.64
N GLY A 174 15.53 -11.45 -16.18
CA GLY A 174 14.39 -12.21 -15.70
C GLY A 174 13.71 -11.63 -14.46
N LEU A 175 13.94 -10.34 -14.15
CA LEU A 175 13.26 -9.66 -13.05
C LEU A 175 11.92 -9.10 -13.49
N ARG A 176 10.90 -9.22 -12.64
CA ARG A 176 9.66 -8.45 -12.78
C ARG A 176 9.89 -7.05 -12.25
N VAL A 177 9.47 -6.04 -13.01
CA VAL A 177 9.81 -4.64 -12.72
C VAL A 177 8.56 -3.81 -12.45
N PHE A 178 8.59 -3.07 -11.34
CA PHE A 178 7.69 -1.95 -11.09
C PHE A 178 8.50 -0.65 -11.01
N VAL A 179 7.94 0.44 -11.53
CA VAL A 179 8.62 1.74 -11.61
C VAL A 179 7.94 2.73 -10.70
N HIS A 180 8.72 3.41 -9.85
CA HIS A 180 8.23 4.44 -8.94
C HIS A 180 8.34 5.79 -9.63
N GLY A 181 7.20 6.41 -9.92
CA GLY A 181 7.12 7.80 -10.33
C GLY A 181 7.16 8.69 -9.09
N GLU A 182 8.34 8.91 -8.53
CA GLU A 182 8.52 9.79 -7.37
C GLU A 182 8.01 11.20 -7.70
N ASP A 183 7.18 11.74 -6.79
CA ASP A 183 6.52 13.04 -6.92
C ASP A 183 5.51 13.15 -8.07
N SER A 184 4.87 12.03 -8.45
CA SER A 184 3.82 11.93 -9.47
C SER A 184 2.64 12.90 -9.26
N THR A 185 2.25 13.16 -8.01
CA THR A 185 1.13 14.07 -7.70
C THR A 185 1.43 15.54 -8.03
N ARG A 186 2.68 15.88 -8.37
CA ARG A 186 3.09 17.23 -8.82
C ARG A 186 3.77 17.20 -10.19
N ALA A 187 3.70 16.09 -10.91
CA ALA A 187 4.31 15.93 -12.23
C ALA A 187 3.48 16.58 -13.34
N ASP A 188 4.16 17.06 -14.38
CA ASP A 188 3.51 17.45 -15.64
C ASP A 188 3.00 16.20 -16.36
N TRP A 189 1.71 16.17 -16.71
CA TRP A 189 1.08 14.96 -17.23
C TRP A 189 1.64 14.53 -18.60
N GLU A 190 1.99 15.48 -19.47
CA GLU A 190 2.50 15.13 -20.80
C GLU A 190 3.85 14.43 -20.70
N PHE A 191 4.73 14.91 -19.83
CA PHE A 191 6.00 14.24 -19.54
C PHE A 191 5.79 12.90 -18.81
N GLU A 192 4.95 12.87 -17.77
CA GLU A 192 4.71 11.65 -17.00
C GLU A 192 4.11 10.54 -17.87
N LYS A 193 3.12 10.86 -18.71
CA LYS A 193 2.53 9.93 -19.68
C LYS A 193 3.57 9.35 -20.65
N LEU A 194 4.48 10.20 -21.15
CA LEU A 194 5.58 9.75 -22.01
C LEU A 194 6.50 8.79 -21.25
N PHE A 195 6.87 9.16 -20.02
CA PHE A 195 7.72 8.33 -19.16
C PHE A 195 7.09 6.96 -18.88
N ILE A 196 5.80 6.92 -18.50
CA ILE A 196 5.06 5.68 -18.23
C ILE A 196 5.06 4.76 -19.46
N ASN A 197 4.79 5.31 -20.65
CA ASN A 197 4.80 4.52 -21.88
C ASN A 197 6.20 4.02 -22.22
N ALA A 198 7.25 4.83 -22.03
CA ALA A 198 8.61 4.41 -22.29
C ALA A 198 9.05 3.24 -21.39
N VAL A 199 8.73 3.28 -20.09
CA VAL A 199 9.06 2.16 -19.18
C VAL A 199 8.17 0.94 -19.41
N ALA A 200 6.91 1.12 -19.81
CA ALA A 200 6.05 0.01 -20.20
C ALA A 200 6.58 -0.71 -21.46
N GLU A 201 7.05 0.05 -22.46
CA GLU A 201 7.67 -0.50 -23.67
C GLU A 201 9.01 -1.22 -23.37
N ALA A 202 9.73 -0.79 -22.34
CA ALA A 202 10.91 -1.47 -21.81
C ALA A 202 10.60 -2.75 -21.01
N GLY A 203 9.31 -3.01 -20.70
CA GLY A 203 8.86 -4.22 -20.01
C GLY A 203 8.46 -4.05 -18.55
N ALA A 204 8.31 -2.83 -18.04
CA ALA A 204 7.74 -2.63 -16.71
C ALA A 204 6.28 -3.11 -16.65
N GLU A 205 5.91 -3.80 -15.57
CA GLU A 205 4.57 -4.37 -15.39
C GLU A 205 3.64 -3.45 -14.58
N VAL A 206 4.21 -2.63 -13.70
CA VAL A 206 3.47 -1.78 -12.77
C VAL A 206 4.10 -0.39 -12.74
N TYR A 207 3.27 0.65 -12.83
CA TYR A 207 3.67 2.02 -12.54
C TYR A 207 3.09 2.48 -11.20
N ARG A 208 3.97 2.91 -10.30
CA ARG A 208 3.61 3.41 -8.98
C ARG A 208 3.50 4.93 -8.99
N ILE A 209 2.30 5.41 -8.71
CA ILE A 209 1.97 6.80 -8.42
C ILE A 209 2.49 7.08 -7.01
N CYS A 210 3.52 7.91 -6.87
CA CYS A 210 3.98 8.35 -5.55
C CYS A 210 3.40 9.72 -5.20
N ASP A 211 2.56 9.77 -4.18
CA ASP A 211 2.18 11.02 -3.51
C ASP A 211 3.23 11.38 -2.45
N THR A 212 4.43 11.71 -2.93
CA THR A 212 5.66 11.85 -2.13
C THR A 212 5.54 12.83 -0.96
N VAL A 213 4.67 13.84 -1.07
CA VAL A 213 4.49 14.89 -0.05
C VAL A 213 3.08 14.92 0.55
N GLY A 214 2.25 13.90 0.28
CA GLY A 214 0.90 13.80 0.84
C GLY A 214 -0.07 14.88 0.36
N CYS A 215 0.05 15.35 -0.89
CA CYS A 215 -0.81 16.40 -1.46
C CYS A 215 -1.85 15.88 -2.47
N GLY A 216 -1.95 14.55 -2.61
CA GLY A 216 -2.95 13.89 -3.41
C GLY A 216 -4.37 14.16 -2.90
N LEU A 217 -5.31 14.23 -3.83
CA LEU A 217 -6.73 14.49 -3.55
C LEU A 217 -7.57 13.28 -3.99
N SER A 218 -8.36 12.76 -3.06
CA SER A 218 -9.30 11.66 -3.28
C SER A 218 -10.62 12.10 -3.92
N ASP A 219 -10.88 13.41 -3.98
CA ASP A 219 -12.11 13.99 -4.54
C ASP A 219 -12.27 13.59 -6.02
N PRO A 220 -13.42 13.02 -6.44
CA PRO A 220 -13.69 12.69 -7.84
C PRO A 220 -13.59 13.87 -8.82
N LEU A 221 -13.78 15.11 -8.34
CA LEU A 221 -13.68 16.35 -9.11
C LEU A 221 -12.25 16.88 -9.22
N ALA A 222 -11.30 16.37 -8.41
CA ALA A 222 -9.91 16.78 -8.49
C ALA A 222 -9.30 16.38 -9.84
N SER A 223 -8.67 17.34 -10.51
CA SER A 223 -8.00 17.13 -11.80
C SER A 223 -6.56 16.67 -11.62
N LEU A 224 -5.90 16.35 -12.72
CA LEU A 224 -4.45 16.17 -12.73
C LEU A 224 -3.73 17.45 -12.25
N PRO A 225 -2.52 17.33 -11.67
CA PRO A 225 -1.79 16.08 -11.45
C PRO A 225 -2.06 15.40 -10.10
N ASN A 226 -2.67 16.08 -9.12
CA ASN A 226 -2.83 15.55 -7.76
C ASN A 226 -4.18 14.84 -7.50
N GLY A 227 -5.16 14.93 -8.41
CA GLY A 227 -6.39 14.15 -8.33
C GLY A 227 -6.14 12.66 -8.55
N ILE A 228 -6.18 11.88 -7.48
CA ILE A 228 -5.83 10.45 -7.49
C ILE A 228 -6.77 9.62 -8.38
N PRO A 229 -8.11 9.74 -8.28
CA PRO A 229 -9.01 9.02 -9.19
C PRO A 229 -8.83 9.45 -10.66
N ALA A 230 -8.53 10.74 -10.89
CA ALA A 230 -8.26 11.23 -12.24
C ALA A 230 -6.98 10.59 -12.79
N LYS A 231 -5.88 10.58 -12.03
CA LYS A 231 -4.61 9.94 -12.42
C LYS A 231 -4.79 8.49 -12.83
N VAL A 232 -5.48 7.69 -12.01
CA VAL A 232 -5.78 6.27 -12.30
C VAL A 232 -6.47 6.10 -13.66
N ARG A 233 -7.48 6.93 -13.94
CA ARG A 233 -8.24 6.89 -15.21
C ARG A 233 -7.40 7.33 -16.41
N HIS A 234 -6.58 8.37 -16.28
CA HIS A 234 -5.74 8.85 -17.38
C HIS A 234 -4.64 7.83 -17.70
N ILE A 235 -3.98 7.24 -16.69
CA ILE A 235 -3.00 6.16 -16.92
C ILE A 235 -3.64 5.01 -17.70
N ARG A 236 -4.85 4.56 -17.30
CA ARG A 236 -5.53 3.46 -18.00
C ARG A 236 -5.85 3.78 -19.45
N ARG A 237 -6.26 5.03 -19.73
CA ARG A 237 -6.74 5.47 -21.05
C ARG A 237 -5.61 5.80 -22.02
N GLU A 238 -4.50 6.31 -21.51
CA GLU A 238 -3.48 6.97 -22.32
C GLU A 238 -2.11 6.29 -22.27
N THR A 239 -1.97 5.20 -21.53
CA THR A 239 -0.72 4.45 -21.41
C THR A 239 -0.91 2.95 -21.62
N LYS A 240 0.19 2.27 -21.90
CA LYS A 240 0.24 0.82 -22.10
C LYS A 240 0.66 0.03 -20.85
N ILE A 241 0.87 0.69 -19.71
CA ILE A 241 1.30 -0.01 -18.49
C ILE A 241 0.21 -1.00 -18.03
N PRO A 242 0.54 -2.27 -17.74
CA PRO A 242 -0.47 -3.28 -17.39
C PRO A 242 -1.23 -2.96 -16.10
N TYR A 243 -0.50 -2.59 -15.05
CA TYR A 243 -1.06 -2.33 -13.72
C TYR A 243 -0.54 -1.03 -13.12
N ILE A 244 -1.22 -0.58 -12.08
CA ILE A 244 -0.84 0.58 -11.31
C ILE A 244 -0.66 0.24 -9.83
N GLU A 245 0.10 1.09 -9.18
CA GLU A 245 0.30 1.09 -7.75
C GLU A 245 0.18 2.51 -7.19
N ILE A 246 -0.26 2.66 -5.94
CA ILE A 246 -0.24 3.93 -5.20
C ILE A 246 0.66 3.81 -3.99
N HIS A 247 1.52 4.80 -3.78
CA HIS A 247 2.28 5.01 -2.55
C HIS A 247 1.94 6.40 -2.02
N ALA A 248 1.16 6.47 -0.94
CA ALA A 248 0.66 7.72 -0.40
C ALA A 248 1.26 8.04 0.97
N HIS A 249 1.84 9.23 1.10
CA HIS A 249 2.29 9.79 2.37
C HIS A 249 1.15 10.49 3.12
N ASP A 250 1.26 10.54 4.45
CA ASP A 250 0.18 10.96 5.35
C ASP A 250 0.34 12.37 5.93
N ASP A 251 1.11 13.25 5.27
CA ASP A 251 1.38 14.61 5.75
C ASP A 251 0.12 15.43 6.08
N LEU A 252 -0.99 15.15 5.40
CA LEU A 252 -2.30 15.79 5.62
C LEU A 252 -3.36 14.82 6.19
N GLY A 253 -2.98 13.62 6.62
CA GLY A 253 -3.91 12.60 7.14
C GLY A 253 -4.76 11.89 6.07
N ASN A 254 -4.37 11.99 4.80
CA ASN A 254 -5.14 11.50 3.65
C ASN A 254 -4.60 10.22 3.01
N ALA A 255 -3.51 9.61 3.52
CA ALA A 255 -2.84 8.50 2.85
C ALA A 255 -3.75 7.28 2.68
N VAL A 256 -4.47 6.92 3.74
CA VAL A 256 -5.45 5.81 3.71
C VAL A 256 -6.54 6.09 2.68
N GLU A 257 -7.10 7.30 2.68
CA GLU A 257 -8.19 7.65 1.80
C GLU A 257 -7.74 7.77 0.34
N ASN A 258 -6.57 8.33 0.06
CA ASN A 258 -5.99 8.36 -1.28
C ASN A 258 -5.71 6.94 -1.81
N THR A 259 -5.27 6.04 -0.94
CA THR A 259 -5.08 4.62 -1.27
C THR A 259 -6.42 3.93 -1.57
N MET A 260 -7.44 4.13 -0.72
CA MET A 260 -8.78 3.59 -0.96
C MET A 260 -9.44 4.21 -2.22
N ALA A 261 -9.21 5.48 -2.50
CA ALA A 261 -9.67 6.15 -3.71
C ALA A 261 -9.04 5.55 -4.98
N THR A 262 -7.76 5.15 -4.90
CA THR A 262 -7.08 4.42 -5.98
C THR A 262 -7.74 3.06 -6.22
N ILE A 263 -7.96 2.28 -5.16
CA ILE A 263 -8.65 0.98 -5.24
C ILE A 263 -10.03 1.12 -5.90
N ARG A 264 -10.83 2.09 -5.45
CA ARG A 264 -12.17 2.35 -6.01
C ARG A 264 -12.09 2.77 -7.48
N ALA A 265 -11.15 3.64 -7.84
CA ALA A 265 -10.97 4.09 -9.21
C ALA A 265 -10.47 2.98 -10.15
N ALA A 266 -9.68 2.03 -9.62
CA ALA A 266 -9.17 0.89 -10.37
C ALA A 266 -10.22 -0.23 -10.57
N SER A 267 -11.22 -0.31 -9.68
CA SER A 267 -12.32 -1.28 -9.77
C SER A 267 -13.04 -1.24 -11.12
N GLY A 268 -13.01 -2.36 -11.85
CA GLY A 268 -13.58 -2.47 -13.19
C GLY A 268 -12.72 -1.87 -14.32
N LEU A 269 -11.57 -1.27 -14.01
CA LEU A 269 -10.59 -0.77 -14.99
C LEU A 269 -9.37 -1.67 -15.11
N TYR A 270 -8.95 -2.31 -14.01
CA TYR A 270 -7.81 -3.20 -13.91
C TYR A 270 -8.21 -4.53 -13.27
N ASP A 271 -7.54 -5.62 -13.65
CA ASP A 271 -7.70 -6.91 -12.96
C ASP A 271 -7.03 -6.90 -11.59
N LYS A 272 -5.92 -6.16 -11.46
CA LYS A 272 -5.15 -5.99 -10.22
C LYS A 272 -4.78 -4.53 -9.98
N VAL A 273 -4.78 -4.12 -8.72
CA VAL A 273 -4.25 -2.83 -8.26
C VAL A 273 -3.33 -3.08 -7.07
N TYR A 274 -2.12 -2.52 -7.13
CA TYR A 274 -1.18 -2.61 -6.02
C TYR A 274 -1.35 -1.40 -5.11
N VAL A 275 -1.10 -1.57 -3.82
CA VAL A 275 -1.08 -0.48 -2.84
C VAL A 275 0.14 -0.62 -1.95
N SER A 276 1.03 0.36 -2.03
CA SER A 276 2.19 0.46 -1.14
C SER A 276 1.73 0.99 0.21
N THR A 277 1.98 0.21 1.25
CA THR A 277 1.51 0.51 2.62
C THR A 277 2.62 0.21 3.62
N THR A 278 2.49 0.72 4.84
CA THR A 278 3.36 0.31 5.94
C THR A 278 2.53 -0.03 7.16
N PHE A 279 2.90 -1.08 7.88
CA PHE A 279 2.25 -1.42 9.13
C PHE A 279 2.45 -0.29 10.14
N LEU A 280 1.40 0.09 10.87
CA LEU A 280 1.35 1.28 11.74
C LEU A 280 1.53 2.62 11.02
N GLY A 281 1.65 2.66 9.70
CA GLY A 281 1.87 3.88 8.93
C GLY A 281 3.27 4.45 9.09
N LEU A 282 4.25 3.61 9.43
CA LEU A 282 5.64 4.05 9.57
C LEU A 282 6.18 4.61 8.24
N GLY A 283 7.15 5.52 8.33
CA GLY A 283 7.87 6.08 7.20
C GLY A 283 8.25 7.54 7.37
N ASP A 284 8.72 8.16 6.30
CA ASP A 284 9.17 9.54 6.36
C ASP A 284 8.07 10.50 6.85
N ARG A 285 8.48 11.45 7.70
CA ARG A 285 7.64 12.55 8.23
C ARG A 285 6.41 12.02 9.00
N ALA A 286 5.21 12.23 8.48
CA ALA A 286 3.95 11.76 9.06
C ALA A 286 3.66 10.29 8.73
N GLY A 287 4.46 9.66 7.86
CA GLY A 287 4.33 8.26 7.50
C GLY A 287 3.52 8.03 6.24
N ASN A 288 2.91 6.85 6.14
CA ASN A 288 2.25 6.33 4.94
C ASN A 288 0.88 5.72 5.26
N ALA A 289 0.17 5.29 4.21
CA ALA A 289 -1.08 4.53 4.35
C ALA A 289 -0.84 3.24 5.15
N GLU A 290 -1.67 3.02 6.17
CA GLU A 290 -1.46 1.92 7.10
C GLU A 290 -1.98 0.58 6.59
N THR A 291 -1.12 -0.43 6.52
CA THR A 291 -1.43 -1.78 6.03
C THR A 291 -2.68 -2.36 6.71
N GLU A 292 -2.74 -2.29 8.04
CA GLU A 292 -3.86 -2.81 8.82
C GLU A 292 -5.17 -2.08 8.52
N LYS A 293 -5.12 -0.78 8.23
CA LYS A 293 -6.33 -0.01 7.91
C LYS A 293 -6.82 -0.29 6.50
N ILE A 294 -5.92 -0.44 5.53
CA ILE A 294 -6.30 -0.78 4.15
C ILE A 294 -6.95 -2.17 4.10
N ILE A 295 -6.34 -3.16 4.76
CA ILE A 295 -6.92 -4.51 4.89
C ILE A 295 -8.31 -4.44 5.55
N MET A 296 -8.45 -3.72 6.66
CA MET A 296 -9.74 -3.61 7.36
C MET A 296 -10.81 -2.87 6.56
N ASN A 297 -10.45 -1.83 5.79
CA ASN A 297 -11.37 -1.15 4.88
C ASN A 297 -11.84 -2.09 3.76
N CYS A 298 -10.93 -2.87 3.17
CA CYS A 298 -11.28 -3.87 2.15
C CYS A 298 -12.20 -4.96 2.73
N TYR A 299 -11.92 -5.42 3.95
CA TYR A 299 -12.72 -6.44 4.62
C TYR A 299 -14.12 -5.97 5.03
N LEU A 300 -14.23 -4.78 5.63
CA LEU A 300 -15.51 -4.25 6.13
C LEU A 300 -16.38 -3.72 4.99
N HIS A 301 -15.83 -2.90 4.10
CA HIS A 301 -16.60 -2.20 3.07
C HIS A 301 -16.77 -2.99 1.78
N TYR A 302 -15.88 -3.93 1.48
CA TYR A 302 -15.90 -4.68 0.21
C TYR A 302 -15.92 -6.20 0.37
N ASN A 303 -15.97 -6.67 1.62
CA ASN A 303 -16.03 -8.09 1.94
C ASN A 303 -14.88 -8.92 1.35
N VAL A 304 -13.69 -8.33 1.21
CA VAL A 304 -12.47 -9.03 0.80
C VAL A 304 -11.94 -9.86 1.99
N ARG A 305 -11.85 -11.18 1.84
CA ARG A 305 -11.54 -12.13 2.94
C ARG A 305 -10.27 -12.96 2.71
N LYS A 306 -9.30 -12.42 1.98
CA LYS A 306 -8.05 -13.15 1.67
C LYS A 306 -6.93 -12.98 2.71
N TRP A 307 -7.02 -11.97 3.56
CA TRP A 307 -6.03 -11.71 4.61
C TRP A 307 -6.45 -12.29 5.96
N ASN A 308 -5.46 -12.72 6.73
CA ASN A 308 -5.62 -13.19 8.10
C ASN A 308 -5.50 -12.01 9.08
N LEU A 309 -6.61 -11.68 9.75
CA LEU A 309 -6.70 -10.50 10.62
C LEU A 309 -6.17 -10.76 12.04
N LYS A 310 -5.96 -12.01 12.43
CA LYS A 310 -5.58 -12.39 13.82
C LYS A 310 -4.24 -11.79 14.26
N PRO A 311 -3.18 -11.76 13.44
CA PRO A 311 -1.86 -11.28 13.87
C PRO A 311 -1.74 -9.76 13.98
N LEU A 312 -2.74 -8.96 13.57
CA LEU A 312 -2.60 -7.51 13.43
C LEU A 312 -2.14 -6.83 14.74
N ARG A 313 -2.77 -7.17 15.87
CA ARG A 313 -2.39 -6.60 17.17
C ARG A 313 -1.01 -7.07 17.62
N GLU A 314 -0.71 -8.35 17.46
CA GLU A 314 0.59 -8.93 17.84
C GLU A 314 1.72 -8.27 17.06
N LEU A 315 1.53 -8.07 15.75
CA LEU A 315 2.50 -7.41 14.89
C LEU A 315 2.73 -5.95 15.30
N ALA A 316 1.66 -5.22 15.64
CA ALA A 316 1.75 -3.86 16.15
C ALA A 316 2.63 -3.77 17.41
N VAL A 317 2.40 -4.66 18.39
CA VAL A 317 3.21 -4.71 19.63
C VAL A 317 4.67 -5.06 19.31
N TYR A 318 4.88 -6.04 18.43
CA TYR A 318 6.22 -6.49 18.07
C TYR A 318 7.04 -5.40 17.38
N ILE A 319 6.44 -4.70 16.40
CA ILE A 319 7.06 -3.56 15.71
C ILE A 319 7.34 -2.43 16.69
N ALA A 320 6.36 -2.08 17.54
CA ALA A 320 6.53 -1.06 18.57
C ALA A 320 7.74 -1.34 19.47
N SER A 321 7.87 -2.57 19.95
CA SER A 321 9.00 -3.00 20.78
C SER A 321 10.32 -3.03 20.00
N SER A 322 10.34 -3.54 18.78
CA SER A 322 11.57 -3.76 18.00
C SER A 322 12.16 -2.46 17.48
N LEU A 323 11.31 -1.49 17.13
CA LEU A 323 11.72 -0.20 16.56
C LEU A 323 11.76 0.92 17.60
N GLY A 324 11.41 0.65 18.86
CA GLY A 324 11.25 1.68 19.88
C GLY A 324 10.14 2.69 19.56
N TYR A 325 9.14 2.27 18.77
CA TYR A 325 8.00 3.11 18.39
C TYR A 325 6.96 3.14 19.51
N HIS A 326 6.53 4.34 19.92
CA HIS A 326 5.46 4.49 20.89
C HIS A 326 4.11 4.28 20.21
N LEU A 327 3.47 3.13 20.45
CA LEU A 327 2.15 2.83 19.93
C LEU A 327 1.07 3.66 20.66
N PRO A 328 0.32 4.54 19.96
CA PRO A 328 -0.75 5.30 20.59
C PRO A 328 -1.87 4.40 21.09
N VAL A 329 -2.39 4.68 22.28
CA VAL A 329 -3.49 3.95 22.92
C VAL A 329 -4.76 3.92 22.04
N ASN A 330 -4.97 4.98 21.24
CA ASN A 330 -6.09 5.14 20.33
C ASN A 330 -5.74 4.85 18.85
N LYS A 331 -4.59 4.21 18.56
CA LYS A 331 -4.21 3.84 17.18
C LYS A 331 -5.26 2.91 16.59
N ALA A 332 -5.95 3.34 15.54
CA ALA A 332 -7.05 2.58 14.96
C ALA A 332 -6.70 1.10 14.73
N ILE A 333 -7.65 0.20 14.96
CA ILE A 333 -7.54 -1.26 14.84
C ILE A 333 -6.66 -1.93 15.90
N VAL A 334 -5.50 -1.37 16.23
CA VAL A 334 -4.45 -2.07 17.00
C VAL A 334 -4.05 -1.40 18.32
N GLY A 335 -4.63 -0.26 18.68
CA GLY A 335 -4.42 0.43 19.95
C GLY A 335 -5.18 -0.24 21.11
N ASP A 336 -4.69 -0.07 22.33
CA ASP A 336 -5.26 -0.74 23.52
C ASP A 336 -6.70 -0.35 23.83
N SER A 337 -7.12 0.86 23.48
CA SER A 337 -8.46 1.38 23.83
C SER A 337 -9.44 1.44 22.67
N VAL A 338 -9.09 0.98 21.46
CA VAL A 338 -9.93 1.20 20.27
C VAL A 338 -11.24 0.42 20.23
N PHE A 339 -11.40 -0.56 21.12
CA PHE A 339 -12.64 -1.33 21.30
C PHE A 339 -13.26 -1.13 22.70
N ALA A 340 -12.78 -0.15 23.46
CA ALA A 340 -13.35 0.20 24.76
C ALA A 340 -14.45 1.28 24.61
N HIS A 341 -15.46 1.23 25.48
CA HIS A 341 -16.53 2.23 25.58
C HIS A 341 -16.63 2.69 27.05
N GLU A 342 -16.55 4.00 27.31
CA GLU A 342 -16.62 4.57 28.68
C GLU A 342 -18.01 5.16 29.02
N SER A 343 -18.93 5.24 28.05
CA SER A 343 -20.24 5.88 28.17
C SER A 343 -21.38 4.93 28.53
#